data_AF-A0A257JDC4-F1
#
_entry.id   AF-A0A257JDC4-F1
#
_cell.length_a   1.000
_cell.length_b   1.000
_cell.length_c   1.000
_cell.angle_alpha   90.00
_cell.angle_beta   90.00
_cell.angle_gamma   90.00
#
_symmetry.space_group_name_H-M   'P 1'
#
loop_
_entity.id
_entity.type
_entity.pdbx_description
1 polymer ?
#
loop_
_entity_poly.entity_id
_entity_poly.type
_entity_poly.pdbx_seq_one_letter_code
_entity_poly.pdbx_strand_id
1 'polypeptide(L)' 'MQQGNSPTPGRNVVVVGTQWGDEGKGKLVDWLCDHAQGVVRFQGGHNAGHTLVIKGVKTALQLIPSGI' A
#
# COMPACT_ATOMS: atom_id res chain seq x y z
N MET A 1 7.52 12.64 -38.04
CA MET A 1 7.35 13.27 -36.71
C MET A 1 6.78 12.23 -35.77
N GLN A 2 7.65 11.49 -35.08
CA GLN A 2 7.23 10.60 -33.98
C GLN A 2 7.50 11.39 -32.69
N GLN A 3 6.45 11.93 -32.07
CA GLN A 3 6.58 12.48 -30.73
C GLN A 3 6.72 11.28 -29.80
N GLY A 4 7.93 11.12 -29.26
CA GLY A 4 8.25 10.12 -28.25
C GLY A 4 7.39 10.36 -27.02
N ASN A 5 6.77 9.28 -26.53
CA ASN A 5 6.00 9.24 -25.31
C ASN A 5 6.92 9.60 -24.13
N SER A 6 6.93 10.87 -23.70
CA SER A 6 7.67 11.28 -22.51
C SER A 6 7.05 10.56 -21.31
N PRO A 7 7.84 9.85 -20.47
CA PRO A 7 7.30 9.19 -19.30
C PRO A 7 6.64 10.25 -18.42
N THR A 8 5.33 10.12 -18.20
CA THR A 8 4.62 10.96 -17.25
C THR A 8 5.32 10.79 -15.90
N PRO A 9 5.70 11.86 -15.18
CA PRO A 9 6.28 11.74 -13.85
C PRO A 9 5.38 10.83 -13.00
N GLY A 10 5.95 9.73 -12.49
CA GLY A 10 5.19 8.77 -11.70
C GLY A 10 4.49 9.47 -10.54
N ARG A 11 3.16 9.38 -10.48
CA ARG A 11 2.40 9.89 -9.34
C ARG A 11 2.51 8.90 -8.19
N ASN A 12 3.23 9.28 -7.14
CA ASN A 12 3.33 8.49 -5.92
C ASN A 12 2.23 8.92 -4.95
N VAL A 13 1.57 7.94 -4.33
CA VAL A 13 0.57 8.17 -3.28
C VAL A 13 1.15 7.73 -1.94
N VAL A 14 1.06 8.60 -0.93
CA VAL A 14 1.57 8.33 0.42
C VAL A 14 0.40 8.31 1.39
N VAL A 15 0.26 7.20 2.13
CA VAL A 15 -0.74 7.05 3.20
C VAL A 15 -0.04 7.22 4.54
N VAL A 16 -0.45 8.22 5.33
CA VAL A 16 0.13 8.55 6.64
C VAL A 16 -0.97 8.61 7.70
N GLY A 17 -0.67 8.16 8.91
CA GLY A 17 -1.58 8.26 10.06
C GLY A 17 -1.46 9.65 10.67
N THR A 18 -2.59 10.26 10.99
CA THR A 18 -2.62 11.62 11.57
C THR A 18 -2.72 11.61 13.09
N GLN A 19 -2.86 10.43 13.70
CA GLN A 19 -3.04 10.22 15.14
C GLN A 19 -1.96 9.28 15.68
N TRP A 20 -2.27 8.51 16.72
CA TRP A 20 -1.36 7.61 17.44
C TRP A 20 -1.50 6.14 17.02
N GLY A 21 -1.91 5.86 15.78
CA GLY A 21 -2.01 4.50 15.27
C GLY A 21 -3.44 3.97 15.18
N ASP A 22 -3.55 2.73 14.69
CA ASP A 22 -4.80 1.98 14.51
C ASP A 22 -5.92 2.69 13.73
N GLU A 23 -5.57 3.62 12.84
CA GLU A 23 -6.54 4.37 12.02
C GLU A 23 -7.08 3.55 10.83
N GLY A 24 -6.66 2.29 10.68
CA GLY A 24 -7.10 1.42 9.59
C GLY A 24 -6.42 1.68 8.24
N LYS A 25 -5.21 2.26 8.24
CA LYS A 25 -4.42 2.57 7.03
C LYS A 25 -4.29 1.38 6.07
N GLY A 26 -4.11 0.16 6.59
CA GLY A 26 -4.00 -1.04 5.76
C GLY A 26 -5.19 -1.27 4.83
N LYS A 27 -6.41 -0.92 5.26
CA LYS A 27 -7.61 -1.04 4.42
C LYS A 27 -7.63 -0.02 3.29
N LEU A 28 -7.16 1.20 3.56
CA LEU A 28 -7.02 2.22 2.52
C LEU A 28 -5.91 1.86 1.53
N VAL A 29 -4.78 1.36 2.04
CA VAL A 29 -3.67 0.86 1.20
C VAL A 29 -4.17 -0.27 0.31
N ASP A 30 -4.85 -1.28 0.87
CA ASP A 30 -5.44 -2.39 0.12
C ASP A 30 -6.32 -1.90 -1.05
N TRP A 31 -7.22 -0.94 -0.79
CA TRP A 31 -8.06 -0.34 -1.84
C TRP A 31 -7.26 0.40 -2.92
N LEU A 32 -6.22 1.16 -2.53
CA LEU A 32 -5.35 1.88 -3.47
C LEU A 32 -4.49 0.94 -4.30
N CYS A 33 -4.20 -0.26 -3.81
CA CYS A 33 -3.28 -1.20 -4.47
C CYS A 33 -3.82 -1.76 -5.77
N ASP A 34 -5.15 -1.80 -5.96
CA ASP A 34 -5.79 -2.18 -7.23
C ASP A 34 -5.33 -1.30 -8.42
N HIS A 35 -4.90 -0.06 -8.14
CA HIS A 35 -4.44 0.90 -9.13
C HIS A 35 -2.92 1.13 -9.08
N ALA A 36 -2.20 0.45 -8.19
CA ALA A 36 -0.77 0.64 -7.98
C ALA A 36 0.04 -0.43 -8.70
N GLN A 37 1.15 -0.03 -9.32
CA GLN A 37 2.11 -0.97 -9.90
C GLN A 37 3.03 -1.61 -8.84
N GLY A 38 3.05 -1.03 -7.64
CA GLY A 38 3.88 -1.51 -6.54
C GLY A 38 3.54 -0.81 -5.23
N VAL A 39 3.85 -1.48 -4.13
CA VAL A 39 3.51 -1.05 -2.77
C VAL A 39 4.77 -1.15 -1.93
N VAL A 40 5.12 -0.05 -1.27
CA VAL A 40 6.38 0.03 -0.51
C VAL A 40 6.08 0.47 0.92
N ARG A 41 6.74 -0.21 1.86
CA ARG A 41 6.83 0.25 3.25
C ARG A 41 8.22 0.82 3.48
N PHE A 42 8.30 2.11 3.77
CA PHE A 42 9.56 2.84 3.90
C PHE A 42 10.06 2.98 5.34
N GLN A 43 9.18 2.82 6.34
CA GLN A 43 9.54 2.93 7.76
C GLN A 43 8.75 1.95 8.66
N GLY A 44 9.29 1.74 9.87
CA GLY A 44 8.72 0.89 10.91
C GLY A 44 9.27 -0.54 10.93
N GLY A 45 8.83 -1.34 11.92
CA GLY A 45 9.14 -2.77 12.05
C GLY A 45 7.87 -3.63 12.02
N HIS A 46 7.86 -4.75 12.74
CA HIS A 46 6.71 -5.68 12.82
C HIS A 46 5.53 -5.17 13.67
N ASN A 47 5.53 -3.89 14.06
CA ASN A 47 4.59 -3.32 15.04
C ASN A 47 3.24 -2.89 14.45
N ALA A 48 3.13 -2.79 13.12
CA ALA A 48 1.86 -2.54 12.46
C ALA A 48 1.49 -3.76 11.63
N GLY A 49 0.57 -4.56 12.17
CA GLY A 49 0.06 -5.75 11.51
C GLY A 49 -1.17 -5.45 10.66
N HIS A 50 -1.26 -6.09 9.51
CA HIS A 50 -2.46 -6.07 8.67
C HIS A 50 -2.92 -7.50 8.43
N THR A 51 -4.20 -7.76 8.66
CA THR A 51 -4.81 -9.05 8.29
C THR A 51 -5.59 -8.87 7.02
N LEU A 52 -5.21 -9.62 5.99
CA LEU A 52 -5.95 -9.72 4.74
C LEU A 52 -6.94 -10.85 4.82
N VAL A 53 -8.10 -10.67 4.19
CA VAL A 53 -9.09 -11.73 3.98
C VAL A 53 -9.37 -11.82 2.49
N ILE A 54 -8.69 -12.74 1.81
CA ILE A 54 -8.82 -12.92 0.36
C ILE A 54 -9.59 -14.21 0.12
N LYS A 55 -10.79 -14.09 -0.47
CA LYS A 55 -11.68 -15.24 -0.74
C LYS A 55 -11.92 -16.13 0.49
N GLY A 56 -12.03 -15.51 1.67
CA GLY A 56 -12.25 -16.20 2.94
C GLY A 56 -10.98 -16.72 3.65
N VAL A 57 -9.81 -16.64 3.01
CA VAL A 57 -8.54 -17.03 3.63
C VAL A 57 -7.94 -15.85 4.38
N LYS A 58 -7.62 -16.04 5.66
CA LYS A 58 -6.99 -15.03 6.51
C LYS A 58 -5.47 -15.14 6.44
N THR A 59 -4.82 -14.03 6.11
CA THR A 59 -3.36 -13.91 6.09
C THR A 59 -2.92 -12.75 6.97
N ALA A 60 -2.13 -13.03 8.01
CA ALA A 60 -1.60 -12.01 8.90
C ALA A 60 -0.21 -11.56 8.43
N LEU A 61 -0.09 -10.27 8.12
CA LEU A 61 1.15 -9.63 7.69
C LEU A 61 1.65 -8.70 8.79
N GLN A 62 2.96 -8.73 9.06
CA GLN A 62 3.60 -7.83 10.04
C GLN A 62 4.59 -6.88 9.38
N LEU A 63 5.39 -7.37 8.42
CA LEU A 63 6.42 -6.59 7.75
C LEU A 63 6.05 -6.28 6.29
N ILE A 64 5.53 -7.30 5.58
CA ILE A 64 5.14 -7.21 4.18
C ILE A 64 3.98 -6.22 4.02
N PRO A 65 4.02 -5.32 3.00
CA PRO A 65 2.92 -4.40 2.72
C PRO A 65 1.61 -5.16 2.48
N SER A 66 0.48 -4.57 2.88
CA SER A 66 -0.83 -5.20 2.77
C SER A 66 -1.35 -5.35 1.34
N GLY A 67 -0.79 -4.62 0.37
CA GLY A 67 -1.20 -4.70 -1.03
C GLY A 67 -0.39 -5.66 -1.89
N ILE A 68 -0.02 -6.82 -1.34
CA ILE A 68 0.63 -7.92 -2.07
C ILE A 68 -0.39 -8.75 -2.85
#